data_AF-A0A8J8CNL4-F1
#
_entry.id   AF-A0A8J8CNL4-F1
#
_cell.length_a   1.000
_cell.length_b   1.000
_cell.length_c   1.000
_cell.angle_alpha   90.00
_cell.angle_beta   90.00
_cell.angle_gamma   90.00
#
_symmetry.space_group_name_H-M   'P 1'
#
loop_
_entity.id
_entity.type
_entity.pdbx_description
1 polymer ?
#
loop_
_entity_poly.entity_id
_entity_poly.type
_entity_poly.pdbx_seq_one_letter_code
_entity_poly.pdbx_strand_id
1 'polypeptide(L)'
;MPRRQHKKLRTLWTEYPDYTPIHNLDTRPLFDEVLVKDEHSVLGQIIRENWDLIHPLARDYMLSSAFEWRAILNELNKVKSNLDLKQENLDSHQDVFDQKAQRLLLEKEAEKEHIKEEIEEKYKNLLEQKDQEIAQYKLLADSVKTGFDDSTTSTQDTIGTDMSDKDQRITDLELLVQELKDQVKSQELESMNIQTGISKNFQQQINGITSELYEKQEQVDKLRDVLRKAKEQLVSLKEKTGELTERNVNLEDMVKDRDDKLRKVIRTIESLD
;
A
#
# COMPACT_ATOMS: atom_id res chain seq x y z
N MET A 1 -84.86 21.38 18.73
CA MET A 1 -83.47 21.74 19.10
C MET A 1 -82.50 20.86 18.33
N PRO A 2 -81.87 21.33 17.24
CA PRO A 2 -80.90 20.52 16.51
C PRO A 2 -79.55 20.52 17.25
N ARG A 3 -79.02 19.33 17.56
CA ARG A 3 -77.68 19.13 18.14
C ARG A 3 -76.63 19.62 17.14
N ARG A 4 -75.84 20.63 17.53
CA ARG A 4 -74.66 21.08 16.78
C ARG A 4 -73.68 19.91 16.68
N GLN A 5 -73.47 19.40 15.48
CA GLN A 5 -72.37 18.49 15.19
C GLN A 5 -71.06 19.29 15.31
N HIS A 6 -70.22 18.91 16.27
CA HIS A 6 -68.86 19.44 16.33
C HIS A 6 -68.12 19.00 15.07
N LYS A 7 -67.70 19.96 14.24
CA LYS A 7 -66.77 19.71 13.14
C LYS A 7 -65.49 19.17 13.78
N LYS A 8 -65.14 17.90 13.49
CA LYS A 8 -63.86 17.31 13.92
C LYS A 8 -62.75 18.24 13.40
N LEU A 9 -61.96 18.78 14.32
CA LEU A 9 -60.81 19.61 13.99
C LEU A 9 -59.89 18.79 13.09
N ARG A 10 -59.59 19.32 11.90
CA ARG A 10 -58.60 18.74 11.00
C ARG A 10 -57.23 18.95 11.64
N THR A 11 -56.68 17.89 12.21
CA THR A 11 -55.29 17.82 12.67
C THR A 11 -54.42 17.22 11.55
N LEU A 12 -53.11 17.46 11.62
CA LEU A 12 -52.10 16.79 10.78
C LEU A 12 -52.22 15.24 10.78
N TRP A 13 -52.91 14.68 11.78
CA TRP A 13 -53.18 13.25 11.95
C TRP A 13 -54.47 12.77 11.25
N THR A 14 -55.27 13.69 10.69
CA THR A 14 -56.59 13.42 10.09
C THR A 14 -56.69 13.86 8.62
N GLU A 15 -55.83 14.79 8.17
CA GLU A 15 -55.58 15.00 6.75
C GLU A 15 -54.43 14.08 6.36
N TYR A 16 -54.76 12.98 5.68
CA TYR A 16 -53.76 12.30 4.85
C TYR A 16 -53.55 13.20 3.62
N PRO A 17 -52.43 13.93 3.47
CA PRO A 17 -52.07 14.40 2.15
C PRO A 17 -52.03 13.19 1.21
N ASP A 18 -52.38 13.35 -0.07
CA ASP A 18 -52.25 12.30 -1.08
C ASP A 18 -50.78 11.85 -1.14
N TYR A 19 -50.45 10.89 -0.29
CA TYR A 19 -49.09 10.43 -0.03
C TYR A 19 -49.04 8.97 -0.42
N THR A 20 -48.28 8.68 -1.46
CA THR A 20 -47.93 7.33 -1.86
C THR A 20 -46.64 6.94 -1.14
N PRO A 21 -46.68 6.00 -0.19
CA PRO A 21 -45.48 5.58 0.51
C PRO A 21 -44.44 5.00 -0.45
N ILE A 22 -43.18 5.34 -0.22
CA ILE A 22 -42.02 4.79 -0.95
C ILE A 22 -41.80 3.35 -0.50
N HIS A 23 -41.96 3.07 0.79
CA HIS A 23 -41.76 1.75 1.39
C HIS A 23 -43.06 1.18 1.94
N ASN A 24 -43.11 -0.15 2.07
CA ASN A 24 -44.24 -0.82 2.69
C ASN A 24 -44.32 -0.50 4.19
N LEU A 25 -45.34 0.26 4.60
CA LEU A 25 -45.51 0.74 5.98
C LEU A 25 -45.81 -0.36 7.01
N ASP A 26 -46.25 -1.54 6.55
CA ASP A 26 -46.47 -2.70 7.42
C ASP A 26 -45.14 -3.35 7.83
N THR A 27 -44.07 -3.05 7.10
CA THR A 27 -42.73 -3.52 7.45
C THR A 27 -42.15 -2.68 8.57
N ARG A 28 -41.57 -3.35 9.58
CA ARG A 28 -40.87 -2.69 10.67
C ARG A 28 -39.41 -2.49 10.29
N PRO A 29 -38.78 -1.36 10.67
CA PRO A 29 -37.36 -1.15 10.41
C PRO A 29 -36.55 -2.17 11.20
N LEU A 30 -35.60 -2.84 10.53
CA LEU A 30 -34.56 -3.61 11.24
C LEU A 30 -33.28 -2.78 11.29
N PHE A 31 -32.94 -2.29 12.47
CA PHE A 31 -31.63 -1.73 12.71
C PHE A 31 -30.68 -2.89 13.03
N ASP A 32 -29.43 -2.78 12.61
CA ASP A 32 -28.42 -3.79 12.92
C ASP A 32 -27.97 -3.59 14.37
N GLU A 33 -28.52 -4.37 15.31
CA GLU A 33 -28.38 -4.13 16.75
C GLU A 33 -26.98 -4.46 17.29
N VAL A 34 -26.14 -5.11 16.49
CA VAL A 34 -24.80 -5.58 16.91
C VAL A 34 -23.78 -4.43 16.97
N LEU A 35 -23.96 -3.39 16.15
CA LEU A 35 -23.00 -2.30 15.97
C LEU A 35 -23.45 -0.98 16.60
N VAL A 36 -24.64 -0.96 17.22
CA VAL A 36 -25.26 0.26 17.71
C VAL A 36 -25.25 0.25 19.24
N LYS A 37 -25.02 1.41 19.86
CA LYS A 37 -25.02 1.57 21.31
C LYS A 37 -26.35 1.10 21.92
N ASP A 38 -26.29 0.60 23.16
CA ASP A 38 -27.44 0.11 23.93
C ASP A 38 -28.63 1.08 23.93
N GLU A 39 -28.37 2.38 24.05
CA GLU A 39 -29.39 3.44 24.05
C GLU A 39 -30.24 3.46 22.77
N HIS A 40 -29.62 3.24 21.62
CA HIS A 40 -30.31 3.17 20.32
C HIS A 40 -30.98 1.82 20.10
N SER A 41 -30.47 0.74 20.70
CA SER A 41 -31.14 -0.56 20.71
C SER A 41 -32.47 -0.48 21.46
N VAL A 42 -32.47 0.16 22.65
CA VAL A 42 -33.67 0.45 23.43
C VAL A 42 -34.65 1.33 22.64
N LEU A 43 -34.16 2.39 21.98
CA LEU A 43 -35.00 3.24 21.14
C LEU A 43 -35.61 2.45 19.95
N GLY A 44 -34.83 1.61 19.29
CA GLY A 44 -35.29 0.74 18.21
C GLY A 44 -36.37 -0.24 18.67
N GLN A 45 -36.23 -0.77 19.89
CA GLN A 45 -37.25 -1.61 20.51
C GLN A 45 -38.55 -0.83 20.78
N ILE A 46 -38.46 0.36 21.41
CA ILE A 46 -39.62 1.23 21.67
C ILE A 46 -40.36 1.57 20.37
N ILE A 47 -39.62 1.89 19.30
CA ILE A 47 -40.16 2.19 17.98
C ILE A 47 -40.95 0.99 17.41
N ARG A 48 -40.41 -0.23 17.53
CA ARG A 48 -41.07 -1.44 17.01
C ARG A 48 -42.31 -1.82 17.82
N GLU A 49 -42.27 -1.63 19.14
CA GLU A 49 -43.40 -1.88 20.03
C GLU A 49 -44.55 -0.90 19.79
N ASN A 50 -44.22 0.35 19.46
CA ASN A 50 -45.20 1.42 19.20
C ASN A 50 -45.41 1.70 17.70
N TRP A 51 -44.99 0.78 16.81
CA TRP A 51 -44.97 1.01 15.36
C TRP A 51 -46.33 1.46 14.83
N ASP A 52 -47.41 0.81 15.29
CA ASP A 52 -48.77 1.08 14.86
C ASP A 52 -49.33 2.42 15.32
N LEU A 53 -48.67 3.08 16.28
CA LEU A 53 -49.00 4.40 16.79
C LEU A 53 -48.23 5.52 16.07
N ILE A 54 -47.18 5.18 15.31
CA ILE A 54 -46.35 6.15 14.59
C ILE A 54 -47.08 6.62 13.33
N HIS A 55 -46.99 7.92 13.03
CA HIS A 55 -47.57 8.51 11.83
C HIS A 55 -47.03 7.84 10.54
N PRO A 56 -47.86 7.56 9.52
CA PRO A 56 -47.45 6.94 8.25
C PRO A 56 -46.24 7.60 7.58
N LEU A 57 -46.20 8.94 7.52
CA LEU A 57 -45.05 9.69 6.99
C LEU A 57 -43.76 9.43 7.79
N ALA A 58 -43.86 9.34 9.12
CA ALA A 58 -42.72 9.07 9.97
C ALA A 58 -42.25 7.62 9.79
N ARG A 59 -43.17 6.65 9.63
CA ARG A 59 -42.81 5.27 9.30
C ARG A 59 -42.04 5.17 8.00
N ASP A 60 -42.51 5.83 6.94
CA ASP A 60 -41.84 5.79 5.64
C ASP A 60 -40.46 6.45 5.69
N TYR A 61 -40.34 7.59 6.38
CA TYR A 61 -39.05 8.24 6.62
C TYR A 61 -38.08 7.32 7.37
N MET A 62 -38.54 6.65 8.44
CA MET A 62 -37.73 5.73 9.22
C MET A 62 -37.30 4.50 8.41
N LEU A 63 -38.17 3.98 7.54
CA LEU A 63 -37.84 2.90 6.62
C LEU A 63 -36.81 3.34 5.56
N SER A 64 -36.98 4.51 4.98
CA SER A 64 -36.03 5.09 4.01
C SER A 64 -34.65 5.29 4.65
N SER A 65 -34.62 5.88 5.85
CA SER A 65 -33.37 6.05 6.60
C SER A 65 -32.73 4.71 6.94
N ALA A 66 -33.50 3.74 7.43
CA ALA A 66 -32.97 2.41 7.72
C ALA A 66 -32.40 1.70 6.48
N PHE A 67 -33.04 1.87 5.32
CA PHE A 67 -32.56 1.34 4.04
C PHE A 67 -31.22 1.98 3.63
N GLU A 68 -31.12 3.30 3.66
CA GLU A 68 -29.89 4.03 3.36
C GLU A 68 -28.74 3.65 4.29
N TRP A 69 -28.99 3.58 5.59
CA TRP A 69 -27.99 3.18 6.58
C TRP A 69 -27.46 1.77 6.32
N ARG A 70 -28.32 0.82 5.96
CA ARG A 70 -27.87 -0.54 5.59
C ARG A 70 -27.06 -0.55 4.30
N ALA A 71 -27.43 0.27 3.31
CA ALA A 71 -26.65 0.40 2.08
C ALA A 71 -25.23 0.89 2.39
N ILE A 72 -25.11 1.93 3.22
CA ILE A 72 -23.82 2.45 3.68
C ILE A 72 -23.05 1.39 4.47
N LEU A 73 -23.70 0.67 5.38
CA LEU A 73 -23.07 -0.39 6.17
C LEU A 73 -22.54 -1.53 5.30
N ASN A 74 -23.29 -1.94 4.28
CA ASN A 74 -22.86 -2.95 3.32
C ASN A 74 -21.64 -2.50 2.53
N GLU A 75 -21.60 -1.25 2.08
CA GLU A 75 -20.42 -0.69 1.41
C GLU A 75 -19.21 -0.62 2.36
N LEU A 76 -19.41 -0.21 3.62
CA LEU A 76 -18.35 -0.21 4.63
C LEU A 76 -17.78 -1.62 4.84
N ASN A 77 -18.64 -2.63 4.97
CA ASN A 77 -18.22 -4.01 5.14
C ASN A 77 -17.43 -4.54 3.92
N LYS A 78 -17.83 -4.17 2.69
CA LYS A 78 -17.06 -4.50 1.49
C LYS A 78 -15.68 -3.84 1.50
N VAL A 79 -15.62 -2.54 1.83
CA VAL A 79 -14.36 -1.81 1.91
C VAL A 79 -13.44 -2.40 2.98
N LYS A 80 -13.99 -2.75 4.14
CA LYS A 80 -13.25 -3.39 5.23
C LYS A 80 -12.69 -4.75 4.80
N SER A 81 -13.52 -5.62 4.20
CA SER A 81 -13.07 -6.91 3.68
C SER A 81 -11.97 -6.76 2.62
N ASN A 82 -12.09 -5.76 1.73
CA ASN A 82 -11.04 -5.46 0.75
C ASN A 82 -9.75 -4.97 1.41
N LEU A 83 -9.86 -4.16 2.47
CA LEU A 83 -8.70 -3.69 3.24
C LEU A 83 -8.00 -4.88 3.91
N ASP A 84 -8.75 -5.77 4.56
CA ASP A 84 -8.22 -6.96 5.22
C ASP A 84 -7.48 -7.87 4.22
N LEU A 85 -8.06 -8.10 3.03
CA LEU A 85 -7.40 -8.84 1.95
C LEU A 85 -6.13 -8.14 1.44
N LYS A 86 -6.12 -6.81 1.38
CA LYS A 86 -4.93 -6.06 0.95
C LYS A 86 -3.83 -6.11 2.00
N GLN A 87 -4.19 -6.09 3.28
CA GLN A 87 -3.25 -6.26 4.38
C GLN A 87 -2.63 -7.66 4.35
N GLU A 88 -3.45 -8.71 4.20
CA GLU A 88 -2.96 -10.09 4.08
C GLU A 88 -1.99 -10.28 2.90
N ASN A 89 -2.32 -9.70 1.74
CA ASN A 89 -1.43 -9.73 0.58
C ASN A 89 -0.11 -8.98 0.83
N LEU A 90 -0.15 -7.84 1.52
CA LEU A 90 1.04 -7.07 1.85
C LEU A 90 1.95 -7.87 2.79
N ASP A 91 1.37 -8.47 3.84
CA ASP A 91 2.09 -9.29 4.81
C ASP A 91 2.72 -10.51 4.10
N SER A 92 1.99 -11.17 3.19
CA SER A 92 2.54 -12.27 2.38
C SER A 92 3.70 -11.83 1.48
N HIS A 93 3.60 -10.65 0.85
CA HIS A 93 4.71 -10.11 0.05
C HIS A 93 5.93 -9.77 0.90
N GLN A 94 5.72 -9.29 2.12
CA GLN A 94 6.78 -8.98 3.06
C GLN A 94 7.50 -10.27 3.52
N ASP A 95 6.75 -11.33 3.84
CA ASP A 95 7.32 -12.64 4.18
C ASP A 95 8.17 -13.21 3.04
N VAL A 96 7.71 -13.13 1.79
CA VAL A 96 8.47 -13.60 0.63
C VAL A 96 9.75 -12.76 0.44
N PHE A 97 9.67 -11.46 0.67
CA PHE A 97 10.82 -10.58 0.59
C PHE A 97 11.86 -10.93 1.67
N ASP A 98 11.43 -11.13 2.91
CA ASP A 98 12.29 -11.46 4.04
C ASP A 98 12.96 -12.84 3.85
N GLN A 99 12.20 -13.84 3.37
CA GLN A 99 12.76 -15.15 3.01
C GLN A 99 13.82 -15.05 1.91
N LYS A 100 13.57 -14.23 0.88
CA LYS A 100 14.53 -14.01 -0.21
C LYS A 100 15.79 -13.30 0.30
N ALA A 101 15.64 -12.31 1.18
CA ALA A 101 16.75 -11.61 1.80
C ALA A 101 17.62 -12.56 2.64
N GLN A 102 17.00 -13.40 3.47
CA GLN A 102 17.70 -14.41 4.27
C GLN A 102 18.43 -15.43 3.39
N ARG A 103 17.81 -15.90 2.32
CA ARG A 103 18.44 -16.84 1.38
C ARG A 103 19.67 -16.23 0.71
N LEU A 104 19.57 -14.98 0.26
CA LEU A 104 20.69 -14.27 -0.36
C LEU A 104 21.84 -14.07 0.63
N LEU A 105 21.53 -13.79 1.90
CA LEU A 105 22.53 -13.67 2.95
C LEU A 105 23.28 -15.00 3.15
N LEU A 106 22.56 -16.11 3.26
CA LEU A 106 23.16 -17.45 3.38
C LEU A 106 24.00 -17.83 2.15
N GLU A 107 23.53 -17.49 0.94
CA GLU A 107 24.28 -17.72 -0.30
C GLU A 107 25.58 -16.92 -0.33
N LYS A 108 25.55 -15.65 0.11
CA LYS A 108 26.74 -14.81 0.22
C LYS A 108 27.73 -15.30 1.28
N GLU A 109 27.23 -15.83 2.40
CA GLU A 109 28.08 -16.46 3.42
C GLU A 109 28.73 -17.74 2.90
N ALA A 110 27.99 -18.58 2.18
CA ALA A 110 28.51 -19.79 1.55
C ALA A 110 29.56 -19.49 0.47
N GLU A 111 29.30 -18.50 -0.39
CA GLU A 111 30.27 -18.02 -1.39
C GLU A 111 31.57 -17.53 -0.72
N LYS A 112 31.45 -16.81 0.40
CA LYS A 112 32.60 -16.31 1.15
C LYS A 112 33.43 -17.44 1.74
N GLU A 113 32.80 -18.47 2.33
CA GLU A 113 33.52 -19.65 2.82
C GLU A 113 34.15 -20.45 1.68
N HIS A 114 33.47 -20.64 0.56
CA HIS A 114 34.05 -21.32 -0.61
C HIS A 114 35.29 -20.59 -1.14
N ILE A 115 35.24 -19.26 -1.28
CA ILE A 115 36.42 -18.46 -1.70
C ILE A 115 37.57 -18.61 -0.70
N LYS A 116 37.26 -18.64 0.60
CA LYS A 116 38.25 -18.81 1.65
C LYS A 116 38.92 -20.18 1.56
N GLU A 117 38.14 -21.25 1.41
CA GLU A 117 38.65 -22.62 1.22
C GLU A 117 39.52 -22.71 -0.04
N GLU A 118 39.09 -22.12 -1.16
CA GLU A 118 39.85 -22.11 -2.41
C GLU A 118 41.21 -21.37 -2.25
N ILE A 119 41.21 -20.27 -1.49
CA ILE A 119 42.44 -19.53 -1.16
C ILE A 119 43.36 -20.38 -0.28
N GLU A 120 42.83 -21.01 0.77
CA GLU A 120 43.58 -21.88 1.67
C GLU A 120 44.21 -23.07 0.92
N GLU A 121 43.46 -23.69 0.01
CA GLU A 121 43.95 -24.80 -0.82
C GLU A 121 45.04 -24.34 -1.79
N LYS A 122 44.88 -23.17 -2.44
CA LYS A 122 45.93 -22.57 -3.28
C LYS A 122 47.21 -22.30 -2.50
N TYR A 123 47.12 -21.76 -1.29
CA TYR A 123 48.30 -21.53 -0.44
C TYR A 123 48.96 -22.82 0.01
N LYS A 124 48.17 -23.85 0.34
CA LYS A 124 48.69 -25.17 0.71
C LYS A 124 49.45 -25.83 -0.44
N ASN A 125 48.86 -25.82 -1.65
CA ASN A 125 49.51 -26.36 -2.85
C ASN A 125 50.80 -25.60 -3.19
N LEU A 126 50.80 -24.27 -3.04
CA LEU A 126 51.99 -23.44 -3.23
C LEU A 126 53.10 -23.79 -2.22
N LEU A 127 52.74 -24.00 -0.95
CA LEU A 127 53.67 -24.44 0.09
C LEU A 127 54.29 -25.79 -0.25
N GLU A 128 53.47 -26.79 -0.62
CA GLU A 128 53.96 -28.11 -1.03
C GLU A 128 54.89 -28.03 -2.25
N GLN A 129 54.57 -27.19 -3.24
CA GLN A 129 55.44 -26.95 -4.40
C GLN A 129 56.78 -26.35 -3.99
N LYS A 130 56.77 -25.36 -3.07
CA LYS A 130 58.00 -24.74 -2.57
C LYS A 130 58.85 -25.71 -1.75
N ASP A 131 58.23 -26.58 -0.96
CA ASP A 131 58.93 -27.64 -0.24
C ASP A 131 59.59 -28.65 -1.19
N GLN A 132 58.92 -29.01 -2.29
CA GLN A 132 59.50 -29.85 -3.34
C GLN A 132 60.69 -29.15 -4.03
N GLU A 133 60.58 -27.87 -4.38
CA GLU A 133 61.69 -27.09 -4.94
C GLU A 133 62.88 -27.06 -3.97
N ILE A 134 62.65 -26.81 -2.68
CA ILE A 134 63.71 -26.81 -1.65
C ILE A 134 64.39 -28.19 -1.58
N ALA A 135 63.64 -29.28 -1.65
CA ALA A 135 64.20 -30.63 -1.66
C ALA A 135 65.06 -30.89 -2.91
N GLN A 136 64.62 -30.44 -4.08
CA GLN A 136 65.39 -30.52 -5.33
C GLN A 136 66.68 -29.71 -5.25
N TYR A 137 66.63 -28.47 -4.75
CA TYR A 137 67.83 -27.64 -4.59
C TYR A 137 68.82 -28.24 -3.59
N LYS A 138 68.35 -28.91 -2.53
CA LYS A 138 69.22 -29.66 -1.62
C LYS A 138 69.93 -30.82 -2.32
N LEU A 139 69.20 -31.64 -3.09
CA LEU A 139 69.79 -32.74 -3.85
C LEU A 139 70.80 -32.25 -4.89
N LEU A 140 70.49 -31.15 -5.59
CA LEU A 140 71.41 -30.54 -6.55
C LEU A 140 72.65 -29.98 -5.86
N ALA A 141 72.50 -29.27 -4.74
CA ALA A 141 73.63 -28.77 -3.96
C ALA A 141 74.52 -29.91 -3.45
N ASP A 142 73.93 -31.01 -3.01
CA ASP A 142 74.66 -32.22 -2.60
C ASP A 142 75.37 -32.88 -3.80
N SER A 143 74.72 -32.93 -4.97
CA SER A 143 75.33 -33.48 -6.20
C SER A 143 76.49 -32.64 -6.74
N VAL A 144 76.38 -31.31 -6.72
CA VAL A 144 77.43 -30.37 -7.13
C VAL A 144 78.63 -30.46 -6.18
N LYS A 145 78.35 -30.72 -4.89
CA LYS A 145 79.38 -31.00 -3.90
C LYS A 145 80.12 -32.33 -4.15
N THR A 146 79.50 -33.28 -4.87
CA THR A 146 80.07 -34.59 -5.19
C THR A 146 80.59 -34.74 -6.63
N GLY A 147 80.34 -33.79 -7.52
CA GLY A 147 80.48 -33.97 -8.99
C GLY A 147 81.37 -32.96 -9.71
N PHE A 148 82.29 -32.27 -9.03
CA PHE A 148 83.26 -31.39 -9.71
C PHE A 148 84.42 -32.22 -10.29
N ASP A 149 84.13 -33.11 -11.23
CA ASP A 149 85.10 -33.55 -12.22
C ASP A 149 84.41 -33.99 -13.53
N ASP A 150 84.77 -33.24 -14.56
CA ASP A 150 84.86 -33.57 -15.98
C ASP A 150 83.61 -33.82 -16.86
N SER A 151 83.78 -33.34 -18.10
CA SER A 151 83.16 -33.74 -19.37
C SER A 151 81.91 -32.99 -19.86
N THR A 152 82.17 -31.80 -20.41
CA THR A 152 81.36 -31.12 -21.42
C THR A 152 81.74 -31.59 -22.82
N THR A 153 81.03 -32.56 -23.42
CA THR A 153 81.09 -32.83 -24.89
C THR A 153 80.02 -33.84 -25.33
N SER A 154 78.74 -33.46 -25.37
CA SER A 154 77.71 -34.22 -26.13
C SER A 154 76.41 -33.44 -26.42
N THR A 155 76.41 -32.11 -26.38
CA THR A 155 75.16 -31.33 -26.40
C THR A 155 74.69 -30.84 -27.77
N GLN A 156 75.45 -31.06 -28.85
CA GLN A 156 75.19 -30.34 -30.11
C GLN A 156 74.00 -30.88 -30.94
N ASP A 157 73.69 -32.18 -30.87
CA ASP A 157 72.53 -32.76 -31.60
C ASP A 157 71.21 -32.70 -30.83
N THR A 158 71.26 -32.67 -29.49
CA THR A 158 70.09 -32.44 -28.62
C THR A 158 69.63 -30.98 -28.64
N ILE A 159 70.55 -30.02 -28.83
CA ILE A 159 70.22 -28.59 -28.93
C ILE A 159 69.38 -28.28 -30.18
N GLY A 160 69.60 -28.97 -31.30
CA GLY A 160 68.87 -28.71 -32.56
C GLY A 160 67.42 -29.15 -32.53
N THR A 161 67.13 -30.30 -31.92
CA THR A 161 65.75 -30.80 -31.71
C THR A 161 65.01 -29.96 -30.65
N ASP A 162 65.70 -29.60 -29.57
CA ASP A 162 65.16 -28.77 -28.49
C ASP A 162 64.88 -27.31 -28.94
N MET A 163 65.55 -26.82 -29.98
CA MET A 163 65.27 -25.51 -30.59
C MET A 163 64.00 -25.55 -31.46
N SER A 164 63.83 -26.60 -32.27
CA SER A 164 62.64 -26.79 -33.10
C SER A 164 61.37 -26.94 -32.27
N ASP A 165 61.43 -27.66 -31.14
CA ASP A 165 60.30 -27.81 -30.22
C ASP A 165 59.95 -26.49 -29.52
N LYS A 166 60.96 -25.66 -29.22
CA LYS A 166 60.76 -24.30 -28.67
C LYS A 166 60.13 -23.36 -29.68
N ASP A 167 60.56 -23.40 -30.95
CA ASP A 167 59.97 -22.58 -32.02
C ASP A 167 58.50 -22.94 -32.24
N GLN A 168 58.17 -24.24 -32.23
CA GLN A 168 56.78 -24.70 -32.29
C GLN A 168 55.98 -24.20 -31.07
N ARG A 169 56.55 -24.29 -29.87
CA ARG A 169 55.94 -23.79 -28.63
C ARG A 169 55.70 -22.28 -28.69
N ILE A 170 56.61 -21.51 -29.30
CA ILE A 170 56.47 -20.07 -29.49
C ILE A 170 55.29 -19.78 -30.41
N THR A 171 55.15 -20.49 -31.53
CA THR A 171 54.00 -20.30 -32.44
C THR A 171 52.67 -20.65 -31.78
N ASP A 172 52.62 -21.72 -30.97
CA ASP A 172 51.41 -22.08 -30.22
C ASP A 172 51.05 -21.02 -29.16
N LEU A 173 52.06 -20.45 -28.49
CA LEU A 173 51.88 -19.37 -27.53
C LEU A 173 51.44 -18.07 -28.20
N GLU A 174 51.94 -17.75 -29.41
CA GLU A 174 51.51 -16.60 -30.18
C GLU A 174 50.04 -16.71 -30.60
N LEU A 175 49.61 -17.89 -31.03
CA LEU A 175 48.20 -18.18 -31.32
C LEU A 175 47.32 -18.04 -30.08
N LEU A 176 47.76 -18.59 -28.94
CA LEU A 176 47.05 -18.46 -27.67
C LEU A 176 46.93 -16.99 -27.22
N VAL A 177 48.00 -16.21 -27.36
CA VAL A 177 47.98 -14.77 -27.05
C VAL A 177 47.00 -14.02 -27.95
N GLN A 178 46.93 -14.39 -29.23
CA GLN A 178 46.00 -13.78 -30.17
C GLN A 178 44.54 -14.13 -29.84
N GLU A 179 44.27 -15.40 -29.51
CA GLU A 179 42.94 -15.85 -29.09
C GLU A 179 42.49 -15.17 -27.78
N LEU A 180 43.39 -15.07 -26.79
CA LEU A 180 43.13 -14.35 -25.54
C LEU A 180 42.84 -12.86 -25.79
N LYS A 181 43.57 -12.21 -26.71
CA LYS A 181 43.29 -10.81 -27.09
C LYS A 181 41.90 -10.64 -27.69
N ASP A 182 41.48 -11.57 -28.53
CA ASP A 182 40.17 -11.49 -29.17
C ASP A 182 39.04 -11.81 -28.17
N GLN A 183 39.27 -12.73 -27.23
CA GLN A 183 38.37 -12.95 -26.09
C GLN A 183 38.22 -11.70 -25.21
N VAL A 184 39.32 -11.02 -24.87
CA VAL A 184 39.28 -9.78 -24.07
C VAL A 184 38.45 -8.71 -24.78
N LYS A 185 38.66 -8.49 -26.09
CA LYS A 185 37.85 -7.53 -26.86
C LYS A 185 36.36 -7.88 -26.86
N SER A 186 36.04 -9.16 -26.99
CA SER A 186 34.65 -9.63 -26.94
C SER A 186 34.01 -9.35 -25.57
N GLN A 187 34.73 -9.62 -24.49
CA GLN A 187 34.28 -9.36 -23.13
C GLN A 187 34.13 -7.86 -22.84
N GLU A 188 35.04 -7.01 -23.33
CA GLU A 188 34.93 -5.56 -23.22
C GLU A 188 33.68 -5.03 -23.93
N LEU A 189 33.39 -5.54 -25.14
CA LEU A 189 32.19 -5.16 -25.89
C LEU A 189 30.91 -5.61 -25.19
N GLU A 190 30.89 -6.83 -24.65
CA GLU A 190 29.76 -7.35 -23.89
C GLU A 190 29.53 -6.54 -22.60
N SER A 191 30.61 -6.22 -21.87
CA SER A 191 30.56 -5.37 -20.68
C SER A 191 29.99 -3.97 -21.00
N MET A 192 30.44 -3.36 -22.10
CA MET A 192 29.92 -2.06 -22.55
C MET A 192 28.43 -2.13 -22.90
N ASN A 193 27.98 -3.21 -23.56
CA ASN A 193 26.58 -3.43 -23.90
C ASN A 193 25.71 -3.63 -22.64
N ILE A 194 26.19 -4.41 -21.67
CA ILE A 194 25.53 -4.60 -20.38
C ILE A 194 25.40 -3.27 -19.66
N GLN A 195 26.49 -2.50 -19.54
CA GLN A 195 26.49 -1.20 -18.88
C GLN A 195 25.51 -0.23 -19.54
N THR A 196 25.50 -0.18 -20.87
CA THR A 196 24.57 0.67 -21.64
C THR A 196 23.12 0.24 -21.44
N GLY A 197 22.85 -1.07 -21.47
CA GLY A 197 21.52 -1.64 -21.24
C GLY A 197 20.99 -1.33 -19.85
N ILE A 198 21.83 -1.53 -18.82
CA ILE A 198 21.53 -1.20 -17.43
C ILE A 198 21.22 0.30 -17.28
N SER A 199 22.09 1.16 -17.81
CA SER A 199 21.92 2.61 -17.69
C SER A 199 20.64 3.09 -18.35
N LYS A 200 20.30 2.57 -19.54
CA LYS A 200 19.07 2.92 -20.25
C LYS A 200 17.82 2.43 -19.51
N ASN A 201 17.85 1.20 -18.98
CA ASN A 201 16.74 0.63 -18.23
C ASN A 201 16.46 1.44 -16.96
N PHE A 202 17.50 1.74 -16.17
CA PHE A 202 17.35 2.58 -14.99
C PHE A 202 16.83 3.99 -15.32
N GLN A 203 17.33 4.60 -16.39
CA GLN A 203 16.86 5.92 -16.80
C GLN A 203 15.38 5.90 -17.20
N GLN A 204 14.93 4.84 -17.89
CA GLN A 204 13.52 4.66 -18.22
C GLN A 204 12.65 4.47 -16.96
N GLN A 205 13.10 3.65 -16.01
CA GLN A 205 12.40 3.46 -14.74
C GLN A 205 12.29 4.76 -13.94
N ILE A 206 13.39 5.51 -13.81
CA ILE A 206 13.43 6.81 -13.11
C ILE A 206 12.44 7.78 -13.76
N ASN A 207 12.42 7.86 -15.09
CA ASN A 207 11.49 8.73 -15.81
C ASN A 207 10.03 8.31 -15.57
N GLY A 208 9.74 7.00 -15.58
CA GLY A 208 8.40 6.48 -15.29
C GLY A 208 7.93 6.84 -13.87
N ILE A 209 8.77 6.59 -12.87
CA ILE A 209 8.48 6.94 -11.47
C ILE A 209 8.30 8.46 -11.31
N THR A 210 9.13 9.25 -11.98
CA THR A 210 9.04 10.72 -11.92
C THR A 210 7.73 11.22 -12.52
N SER A 211 7.29 10.64 -13.65
CA SER A 211 6.01 10.99 -14.27
C SER A 211 4.83 10.63 -13.35
N GLU A 212 4.84 9.43 -12.77
CA GLU A 212 3.80 9.00 -11.85
C GLU A 212 3.74 9.90 -10.60
N LEU A 213 4.91 10.29 -10.07
CA LEU A 213 5.00 11.23 -8.94
C LEU A 213 4.32 12.57 -9.26
N TYR A 214 4.56 13.13 -10.46
CA TYR A 214 3.94 14.39 -10.88
C TYR A 214 2.42 14.26 -11.01
N GLU A 215 1.91 13.16 -11.58
CA GLU A 215 0.48 12.92 -11.69
C GLU A 215 -0.20 12.80 -10.31
N LYS A 216 0.44 12.08 -9.38
CA LYS A 216 -0.05 11.95 -8.01
C LYS A 216 -0.04 13.29 -7.29
N GLN A 217 1.00 14.10 -7.48
CA GLN A 217 1.08 15.43 -6.90
C GLN A 217 -0.06 16.34 -7.40
N GLU A 218 -0.36 16.31 -8.70
CA GLU A 218 -1.47 17.06 -9.28
C GLU A 218 -2.83 16.61 -8.69
N GLN A 219 -3.03 15.30 -8.49
CA GLN A 219 -4.24 14.77 -7.85
C GLN A 219 -4.38 15.25 -6.40
N VAL A 220 -3.29 15.27 -5.64
CA VAL A 220 -3.28 15.79 -4.26
C VAL A 220 -3.67 17.27 -4.23
N ASP A 221 -3.15 18.08 -5.16
CA ASP A 221 -3.47 19.50 -5.21
C ASP A 221 -4.94 19.75 -5.60
N LYS A 222 -5.50 18.96 -6.52
CA LYS A 222 -6.95 18.97 -6.82
C LYS A 222 -7.79 18.62 -5.59
N LEU A 223 -7.39 17.61 -4.82
CA LEU A 223 -8.09 17.22 -3.59
C LEU A 223 -8.02 18.31 -2.51
N ARG A 224 -6.86 18.97 -2.37
CA ARG A 224 -6.70 20.11 -1.45
C ARG A 224 -7.64 21.26 -1.81
N ASP A 225 -7.80 21.56 -3.09
CA ASP A 225 -8.74 22.59 -3.56
C ASP A 225 -10.20 22.23 -3.29
N VAL A 226 -10.60 20.98 -3.52
CA VAL A 226 -11.95 20.49 -3.17
C VAL A 226 -12.19 20.60 -1.66
N LEU A 227 -11.22 20.20 -0.85
CA LEU A 227 -11.32 20.30 0.60
C LEU A 227 -11.44 21.75 1.07
N ARG A 228 -10.70 22.68 0.46
CA ARG A 228 -10.81 24.12 0.77
C ARG A 228 -12.23 24.63 0.49
N LYS A 229 -12.78 24.33 -0.69
CA LYS A 229 -14.16 24.72 -1.06
C LYS A 229 -15.20 24.13 -0.11
N ALA A 230 -15.05 22.86 0.28
CA ALA A 230 -15.96 22.22 1.23
C ALA A 230 -15.90 22.89 2.62
N LYS A 231 -14.71 23.29 3.08
CA LYS A 231 -14.56 24.04 4.34
C LYS A 231 -15.24 25.40 4.27
N GLU A 232 -15.07 26.14 3.17
CA GLU A 232 -15.74 27.43 2.96
C GLU A 232 -17.27 27.28 3.00
N GLN A 233 -17.81 26.29 2.28
CA GLN A 233 -19.25 25.99 2.29
C GLN A 233 -19.76 25.65 3.69
N LEU A 234 -18.99 24.88 4.47
CA LEU A 234 -19.35 24.52 5.83
C LEU A 234 -19.40 25.74 6.77
N VAL A 235 -18.50 26.71 6.59
CA VAL A 235 -18.56 27.98 7.33
C VAL A 235 -19.84 28.74 7.00
N SER A 236 -20.15 28.93 5.72
CA SER A 236 -21.38 29.62 5.29
C SER A 236 -22.66 28.93 5.78
N LEU A 237 -22.68 27.59 5.82
CA LEU A 237 -23.82 26.84 6.36
C LEU A 237 -23.97 27.03 7.88
N LYS A 238 -22.85 27.08 8.63
CA LYS A 238 -22.89 27.37 10.06
C LYS A 238 -23.42 28.76 10.35
N GLU A 239 -22.97 29.76 9.61
CA GLU A 239 -23.47 31.15 9.73
C GLU A 239 -24.97 31.20 9.48
N LYS A 240 -25.45 30.63 8.37
CA LYS A 240 -26.87 30.58 8.04
C LYS A 240 -27.71 29.83 9.09
N THR A 241 -27.15 28.78 9.68
CA THR A 241 -27.81 28.04 10.78
C THR A 241 -27.94 28.93 12.02
N GLY A 242 -26.91 29.73 12.33
CA GLY A 242 -26.96 30.73 13.39
C GLY A 242 -28.06 31.76 13.17
N GLU A 243 -28.13 32.35 11.97
CA GLU A 243 -29.17 33.33 11.61
C GLU A 243 -30.59 32.74 11.74
N LEU A 244 -30.80 31.50 11.29
CA LEU A 244 -32.10 30.82 11.42
C LEU A 244 -32.45 30.52 12.87
N THR A 245 -31.45 30.16 13.69
CA THR A 245 -31.65 29.91 15.13
C THR A 245 -32.09 31.19 15.83
N GLU A 246 -31.41 32.31 15.58
CA GLU A 246 -31.78 33.62 16.14
C GLU A 246 -33.18 34.07 15.67
N ARG A 247 -33.49 33.87 14.39
CA ARG A 247 -34.82 34.15 13.85
C ARG A 247 -35.92 33.32 14.51
N ASN A 248 -35.67 32.04 14.79
CA ASN A 248 -36.62 31.19 15.49
C ASN A 248 -36.86 31.67 16.92
N VAL A 249 -35.81 32.03 17.67
CA VAL A 249 -35.95 32.58 19.02
C VAL A 249 -36.82 33.84 19.00
N ASN A 250 -36.55 34.76 18.08
CA ASN A 250 -37.37 35.97 17.91
C ASN A 250 -38.84 35.66 17.60
N LEU A 251 -39.11 34.64 16.77
CA LEU A 251 -40.48 34.22 16.46
C LEU A 251 -41.18 33.59 17.67
N GLU A 252 -40.48 32.77 18.45
CA GLU A 252 -41.01 32.19 19.69
C GLU A 252 -41.40 33.28 20.69
N ASP A 253 -40.56 34.30 20.88
CA ASP A 253 -40.85 35.45 21.74
C ASP A 253 -42.07 36.22 21.23
N MET A 254 -42.16 36.49 19.92
CA MET A 254 -43.33 37.15 19.33
C MET A 254 -44.63 36.35 19.50
N VAL A 255 -44.56 35.02 19.42
CA VAL A 255 -45.71 34.14 19.64
C VAL A 255 -46.15 34.21 21.10
N LYS A 256 -45.20 34.11 22.05
CA LYS A 256 -45.46 34.21 23.48
C LYS A 256 -46.12 35.55 23.85
N ASP A 257 -45.63 36.65 23.30
CA ASP A 257 -46.20 37.99 23.48
C ASP A 257 -47.65 38.08 22.98
N ARG A 258 -47.94 37.45 21.83
CA ARG A 258 -49.30 37.39 21.27
C ARG A 258 -50.23 36.52 22.12
N ASP A 259 -49.75 35.39 22.60
CA ASP A 259 -50.50 34.51 23.51
C ASP A 259 -50.85 35.23 24.81
N ASP A 260 -49.92 35.97 25.40
CA ASP A 260 -50.16 36.75 26.61
C ASP A 260 -51.19 37.87 26.38
N LYS A 261 -51.15 38.54 25.22
CA LYS A 261 -52.18 39.52 24.82
C LYS A 261 -53.55 38.86 24.65
N LEU A 262 -53.62 37.71 23.99
CA LEU A 262 -54.86 36.95 23.82
C LEU A 262 -55.44 36.53 25.18
N ARG A 263 -54.62 36.03 26.10
CA ARG A 263 -55.06 35.68 27.46
C ARG A 263 -55.64 36.88 28.21
N LYS A 264 -55.06 38.08 28.04
CA LYS A 264 -55.60 39.32 28.63
C LYS A 264 -56.96 39.67 28.04
N VAL A 265 -57.10 39.58 26.71
CA VAL A 265 -58.37 39.84 26.01
C VAL A 265 -59.46 38.86 26.46
N ILE A 266 -59.14 37.56 26.55
CA ILE A 266 -60.07 36.54 27.03
C ILE A 266 -60.56 36.89 28.44
N ARG A 267 -59.64 37.19 29.37
CA ARG A 267 -59.99 37.60 30.73
C ARG A 267 -60.89 38.84 30.77
N THR A 268 -60.66 39.84 29.92
CA THR A 268 -61.52 41.02 29.88
C THR A 268 -62.92 40.71 29.34
N ILE A 269 -63.04 39.82 28.36
CA ILE A 269 -64.34 39.39 27.84
C ILE A 269 -65.11 38.62 28.93
N GLU A 270 -64.44 37.68 29.60
CA GLU A 270 -65.02 36.90 30.71
C GLU A 270 -65.47 37.78 31.89
N SER A 271 -64.89 38.98 32.05
CA SER A 271 -65.30 39.94 33.10
C SER A 271 -66.46 40.86 32.71
N LEU A 272 -66.87 40.85 31.44
CA LEU A 272 -67.96 41.69 30.91
C LEU A 272 -69.30 40.93 30.79
N ASP A 273 -69.27 39.60 30.88
CA ASP A 273 -70.45 38.71 31.03
C ASP A 273 -70.81 38.50 32.51
#